data_AF-A0A368H7K3-F1
#
_entry.id   AF-A0A368H7K3-F1
#
_cell.length_a   1.000
_cell.length_b   1.000
_cell.length_c   1.000
_cell.angle_alpha   90.00
_cell.angle_beta   90.00
_cell.angle_gamma   90.00
#
_symmetry.space_group_name_H-M   'P 1'
#
loop_
_entity.id
_entity.type
_entity.pdbx_description
1 polymer ?
#
loop_
_entity_poly.entity_id
_entity_poly.type
_entity_poly.pdbx_seq_one_letter_code
_entity_poly.pdbx_strand_id
1 'polypeptide(L)'
;MDIPAGKERGSEKLSNNGVEKPSIIVTLGIGRDTKSEEGLLKVLPEGSKFYGADPIREVNEKLYTKFGSYFPFAVGGMSKVSKASVLINNSYVDRSVLHIDLAYFLSEMIGHKVYDDVWIDAEGAEYELFPYFYRGGKLDQNGLTLCQFNMEVNTRSFMKSCAQCVS
;
A
#
# COMPACT_ATOMS: atom_id res chain seq x y z
N MET A 1 -34.31 -14.16 -47.30
CA MET A 1 -34.24 -13.39 -46.03
C MET A 1 -32.78 -13.11 -45.81
N ASP A 2 -32.33 -11.98 -46.33
CA ASP A 2 -30.92 -11.59 -46.33
C ASP A 2 -30.63 -10.76 -45.07
N ILE A 3 -29.62 -11.18 -44.31
CA ILE A 3 -29.14 -10.47 -43.12
C ILE A 3 -28.25 -9.32 -43.62
N PRO A 4 -28.53 -8.04 -43.31
CA PRO A 4 -27.68 -6.95 -43.76
C PRO A 4 -26.38 -6.93 -42.95
N ALA A 5 -25.26 -6.78 -43.66
CA ALA A 5 -23.93 -6.64 -43.08
C ALA A 5 -23.86 -5.40 -42.17
N GLY A 6 -23.38 -5.61 -40.94
CA GLY A 6 -23.19 -4.56 -39.95
C GLY A 6 -22.22 -3.50 -40.45
N LYS A 7 -22.65 -2.25 -40.39
CA LYS A 7 -21.86 -1.04 -40.62
C LYS A 7 -20.67 -1.03 -39.66
N GLU A 8 -19.46 -1.15 -40.18
CA GLU A 8 -18.23 -0.95 -39.40
C GLU A 8 -18.28 0.45 -38.78
N ARG A 9 -18.38 0.51 -37.45
CA ARG A 9 -18.16 1.74 -36.71
C ARG A 9 -16.68 2.06 -36.84
N GLY A 10 -16.40 3.10 -37.64
CA GLY A 10 -15.06 3.66 -37.78
C GLY A 10 -14.41 3.83 -36.43
N SER A 11 -13.17 3.36 -36.32
CA SER A 11 -12.30 3.63 -35.19
C SER A 11 -12.16 5.14 -35.07
N GLU A 12 -12.93 5.75 -34.16
CA GLU A 12 -12.56 7.06 -33.61
C GLU A 12 -11.18 6.87 -33.00
N LYS A 13 -10.16 7.38 -33.71
CA LYS A 13 -8.84 7.55 -33.15
C LYS A 13 -9.00 8.52 -31.99
N LEU A 14 -9.03 7.99 -30.77
CA LEU A 14 -8.75 8.76 -29.57
C LEU A 14 -7.35 9.35 -29.75
N SER A 15 -7.29 10.58 -30.25
CA SER A 15 -6.07 11.38 -30.18
C SER A 15 -5.89 11.82 -28.73
N ASN A 16 -5.51 10.89 -27.86
CA ASN A 16 -4.93 11.26 -26.60
C ASN A 16 -3.50 11.70 -26.92
N ASN A 17 -3.25 13.01 -26.86
CA ASN A 17 -1.92 13.52 -26.55
C ASN A 17 -1.60 13.08 -25.11
N GLY A 18 -1.34 11.78 -24.96
CA GLY A 18 -1.42 11.02 -23.72
C GLY A 18 -0.24 11.32 -22.83
N VAL A 19 -0.33 12.40 -22.07
CA VAL A 19 0.48 12.52 -20.85
C VAL A 19 -0.11 11.51 -19.87
N GLU A 20 0.60 10.41 -19.67
CA GLU A 20 0.24 9.44 -18.62
C GLU A 20 0.25 10.17 -17.26
N LYS A 21 -0.80 9.95 -16.46
CA LYS A 21 -0.96 10.64 -15.18
C LYS A 21 0.02 10.08 -14.15
N PRO A 22 0.67 10.92 -13.32
CA PRO A 22 1.51 10.46 -12.23
C PRO A 22 0.77 9.51 -11.29
N SER A 23 1.47 8.48 -10.82
CA SER A 23 0.94 7.51 -9.86
C SER A 23 1.33 7.83 -8.42
N ILE A 24 0.49 7.40 -7.47
CA ILE A 24 0.76 7.48 -6.03
C ILE A 24 0.94 6.07 -5.48
N ILE A 25 2.18 5.77 -5.06
CA ILE A 25 2.60 4.46 -4.55
C ILE A 25 2.88 4.54 -3.06
N VAL A 26 2.37 3.56 -2.31
CA VAL A 26 2.55 3.48 -0.86
C VAL A 26 3.16 2.13 -0.46
N THR A 27 4.21 2.15 0.35
CA THR A 27 4.81 0.95 0.96
C THR A 27 4.68 1.01 2.48
N LEU A 28 4.02 0.01 3.08
CA LEU A 28 3.89 -0.15 4.53
C LEU A 28 4.77 -1.32 4.96
N GLY A 29 5.70 -1.06 5.87
CA GLY A 29 6.75 -2.00 6.26
C GLY A 29 7.83 -2.09 5.21
N ILE A 30 8.81 -1.21 5.31
CA ILE A 30 9.89 -1.12 4.32
C ILE A 30 10.94 -2.17 4.67
N GLY A 31 11.15 -3.11 3.75
CA GLY A 31 12.24 -4.07 3.83
C GLY A 31 13.62 -3.44 3.54
N ARG A 32 14.67 -4.26 3.65
CA ARG A 32 16.04 -3.83 3.30
C ARG A 32 16.36 -3.90 1.80
N ASP A 33 15.40 -4.31 0.98
CA ASP A 33 15.51 -4.36 -0.48
C ASP A 33 14.37 -3.55 -1.11
N THR A 34 14.73 -2.41 -1.71
CA THR A 34 13.80 -1.47 -2.37
C THR A 34 13.87 -1.56 -3.91
N LYS A 35 14.46 -2.63 -4.45
CA LYS A 35 14.65 -2.76 -5.91
C LYS A 35 13.35 -2.77 -6.70
N SER A 36 12.27 -3.28 -6.10
CA SER A 36 10.96 -3.33 -6.74
C SER A 36 10.39 -1.92 -6.90
N GLU A 37 10.44 -1.09 -5.87
CA GLU A 37 10.06 0.32 -5.92
C GLU A 37 10.95 1.10 -6.88
N GLU A 38 12.27 0.89 -6.84
CA GLU A 38 13.23 1.50 -7.77
C GLU A 38 12.99 1.07 -9.23
N GLY A 39 12.53 -0.16 -9.44
CA GLY A 39 12.12 -0.67 -10.75
C GLY A 39 10.86 0.03 -11.24
N LEU A 40 9.87 0.16 -10.37
CA LEU A 40 8.61 0.83 -10.66
C LEU A 40 8.82 2.33 -10.99
N LEU A 41 9.69 3.02 -10.24
CA LEU A 41 10.06 4.41 -10.50
C LEU A 41 10.58 4.66 -11.92
N LYS A 42 11.25 3.67 -12.53
CA LYS A 42 11.83 3.79 -13.89
C LYS A 42 10.79 3.69 -15.01
N VAL A 43 9.63 3.11 -14.73
CA VAL A 43 8.59 2.85 -15.73
C VAL A 43 7.34 3.70 -15.52
N LEU A 44 7.13 4.22 -14.31
CA LEU A 44 6.01 5.10 -14.02
C LEU A 44 6.19 6.49 -14.65
N PRO A 45 5.08 7.19 -14.93
CA PRO A 45 5.13 8.54 -15.48
C PRO A 45 5.89 9.51 -14.57
N GLU A 46 6.52 10.52 -15.18
CA GLU A 46 7.21 11.58 -14.44
C GLU A 46 6.25 12.27 -13.45
N GLY A 47 6.76 12.55 -12.25
CA GLY A 47 5.98 13.16 -11.17
C GLY A 47 5.25 12.17 -10.27
N SER A 48 5.36 10.86 -10.53
CA SER A 48 4.85 9.81 -9.64
C SER A 48 5.52 9.91 -8.27
N LYS A 49 4.76 9.62 -7.20
CA LYS A 49 5.18 9.82 -5.81
C LYS A 49 5.19 8.51 -5.05
N PHE A 50 6.24 8.32 -4.26
CA PHE A 50 6.42 7.17 -3.39
C PHE A 50 6.39 7.61 -1.93
N TYR A 51 5.56 6.96 -1.13
CA TYR A 51 5.42 7.19 0.30
C TYR A 51 5.65 5.88 1.03
N GLY A 52 6.49 5.89 2.06
CA GLY A 52 6.90 4.68 2.75
C GLY A 52 6.85 4.85 4.26
N ALA A 53 6.24 3.91 4.97
CA ALA A 53 6.11 3.96 6.42
C ALA A 53 6.75 2.71 7.04
N ASP A 54 7.69 2.92 7.95
CA ASP A 54 8.38 1.86 8.67
C ASP A 54 8.94 2.37 10.00
N PRO A 55 8.91 1.59 11.09
CA PRO A 55 9.44 2.04 12.38
C PRO A 55 10.98 1.98 12.49
N ILE A 56 11.71 1.38 11.54
CA ILE A 56 13.16 1.16 11.60
C ILE A 56 13.93 2.17 10.76
N ARG A 57 14.50 3.18 11.45
CA ARG A 57 15.14 4.33 10.80
C ARG A 57 16.50 4.04 10.17
N GLU A 58 17.29 3.11 10.70
CA GLU A 58 18.74 3.06 10.42
C GLU A 58 19.07 2.81 8.94
N VAL A 59 18.58 1.70 8.38
CA VAL A 59 18.85 1.30 7.00
C VAL A 59 17.71 1.71 6.08
N ASN A 60 16.46 1.52 6.52
CA ASN A 60 15.30 1.67 5.66
C ASN A 60 15.04 3.13 5.29
N GLU A 61 15.20 4.08 6.22
CA GLU A 61 15.08 5.52 5.94
C GLU A 61 16.05 5.94 4.83
N LYS A 62 17.31 5.53 4.94
CA LYS A 62 18.36 5.86 3.96
C LYS A 62 18.13 5.23 2.59
N LEU A 63 17.55 4.03 2.53
CA LEU A 63 17.24 3.38 1.25
C LEU A 63 16.06 4.05 0.57
N TYR A 64 14.96 4.25 1.30
CA TYR A 64 13.70 4.72 0.74
C TYR A 64 13.74 6.22 0.36
N THR A 65 14.42 7.05 1.16
CA THR A 65 14.53 8.51 0.91
C THR A 65 15.29 8.88 -0.37
N LYS A 66 15.90 7.91 -1.06
CA LYS A 66 16.51 8.13 -2.38
C LYS A 66 15.49 8.44 -3.47
N PHE A 67 14.23 8.00 -3.30
CA PHE A 67 13.19 8.15 -4.32
C PHE A 67 11.80 8.51 -3.75
N GLY A 68 11.59 8.37 -2.44
CA GLY A 68 10.29 8.60 -1.82
C GLY A 68 10.37 9.36 -0.49
N SER A 69 9.20 9.61 0.09
CA SER A 69 9.08 10.17 1.45
C SER A 69 9.01 9.03 2.46
N TYR A 70 9.80 9.13 3.54
CA TYR A 70 9.84 8.12 4.60
C TYR A 70 9.16 8.62 5.88
N PHE A 71 8.38 7.76 6.51
CA PHE A 71 7.66 8.03 7.75
C PHE A 71 8.07 7.03 8.85
N PRO A 72 8.67 7.50 9.96
CA PRO A 72 9.31 6.64 10.97
C PRO A 72 8.31 6.03 11.97
N PHE A 73 7.26 5.37 11.49
CA PHE A 73 6.24 4.70 12.31
C PHE A 73 5.63 3.51 11.56
N ALA A 74 5.02 2.59 12.32
CA ALA A 74 4.22 1.51 11.74
C ALA A 74 2.83 2.04 11.35
N VAL A 75 2.19 1.40 10.37
CA VAL A 75 0.80 1.68 9.99
C VAL A 75 -0.05 0.44 10.30
N GLY A 76 -1.21 0.65 10.91
CA GLY A 76 -2.08 -0.43 11.36
C GLY A 76 -3.55 -0.01 11.46
N GLY A 77 -4.37 -0.82 12.12
CA GLY A 77 -5.81 -0.59 12.20
C GLY A 77 -6.25 0.48 13.23
N MET A 78 -5.30 1.04 13.97
CA MET A 78 -5.53 2.06 14.99
C MET A 78 -4.24 2.81 15.33
N SER A 79 -4.38 4.11 15.61
CA SER A 79 -3.29 4.92 16.18
C SER A 79 -3.04 4.55 17.65
N LYS A 80 -1.91 3.90 17.94
CA LYS A 80 -1.54 3.44 19.30
C LYS A 80 -0.04 3.24 19.43
N VAL A 81 0.49 3.31 20.64
CA VAL A 81 1.82 2.75 20.92
C VAL A 81 1.64 1.27 21.25
N SER A 82 2.22 0.38 20.44
CA SER A 82 2.11 -1.07 20.66
C SER A 82 3.34 -1.81 20.14
N LYS A 83 3.46 -3.10 20.47
CA LYS A 83 4.60 -3.91 20.03
C LYS A 83 4.47 -4.25 18.55
N ALA A 84 5.53 -4.00 17.79
CA ALA A 84 5.73 -4.55 16.45
C ALA A 84 6.97 -5.45 16.42
N SER A 85 6.94 -6.50 15.62
CA SER A 85 8.12 -7.31 15.34
C SER A 85 8.97 -6.59 14.29
N VAL A 86 10.22 -6.29 14.61
CA VAL A 86 11.10 -5.53 13.72
C VAL A 86 12.43 -6.23 13.50
N LEU A 87 12.98 -6.10 12.30
CA LEU A 87 14.23 -6.75 11.91
C LEU A 87 15.46 -5.93 12.30
N ILE A 88 16.10 -6.31 13.41
CA ILE A 88 17.34 -5.68 13.92
C ILE A 88 18.47 -6.71 13.90
N ASN A 89 19.62 -6.38 13.32
CA ASN A 89 20.77 -7.30 13.22
C ASN A 89 20.41 -8.71 12.71
N ASN A 90 19.55 -8.78 11.68
CA ASN A 90 19.04 -10.02 11.08
C ASN A 90 18.23 -10.93 12.02
N SER A 91 17.75 -10.38 13.14
CA SER A 91 16.84 -11.07 14.06
C SER A 91 15.59 -10.23 14.29
N TYR A 92 14.44 -10.90 14.34
CA TYR A 92 13.18 -10.26 14.68
C TYR A 92 13.10 -10.06 16.19
N VAL A 93 12.85 -8.82 16.60
CA VAL A 93 12.68 -8.45 18.01
C VAL A 93 11.45 -7.59 18.18
N ASP A 94 10.71 -7.79 19.28
CA ASP A 94 9.56 -6.94 19.59
C ASP A 94 10.03 -5.57 20.09
N ARG A 95 9.54 -4.50 19.46
CA ARG A 95 9.77 -3.12 19.89
C ARG A 95 8.46 -2.39 20.06
N SER A 96 8.39 -1.54 21.08
CA SER A 96 7.27 -0.62 21.24
C SER A 96 7.42 0.50 20.22
N VAL A 97 6.50 0.58 19.27
CA VAL A 97 6.51 1.57 18.19
C VAL A 97 5.18 2.29 18.09
N LEU A 98 5.21 3.50 17.56
CA LEU A 98 3.99 4.21 17.20
C LEU A 98 3.38 3.53 15.97
N HIS A 99 2.12 3.11 16.11
CA HIS A 99 1.26 2.73 15.01
C HIS A 99 0.36 3.91 14.69
N ILE A 100 0.17 4.19 13.41
CA ILE A 100 -0.76 5.18 12.89
C ILE A 100 -1.88 4.44 12.14
N ASP A 101 -3.12 4.88 12.35
CA ASP A 101 -4.27 4.39 11.60
C ASP A 101 -4.07 4.58 10.09
N LEU A 102 -4.33 3.54 9.29
CA LEU A 102 -4.15 3.58 7.84
C LEU A 102 -4.94 4.71 7.17
N ALA A 103 -6.21 4.92 7.53
CA ALA A 103 -7.02 5.96 6.89
C ALA A 103 -6.47 7.35 7.24
N TYR A 104 -6.06 7.58 8.50
CA TYR A 104 -5.43 8.83 8.91
C TYR A 104 -4.10 9.08 8.18
N PHE A 105 -3.25 8.05 8.06
CA PHE A 105 -1.99 8.16 7.33
C PHE A 105 -2.22 8.59 5.88
N LEU A 106 -3.16 7.93 5.19
CA LEU A 106 -3.49 8.26 3.81
C LEU A 106 -4.16 9.64 3.70
N SER A 107 -5.22 9.93 4.46
CA SER A 107 -6.01 11.14 4.26
C SER A 107 -5.37 12.41 4.82
N GLU A 108 -4.72 12.35 5.97
CA GLU A 108 -4.25 13.54 6.70
C GLU A 108 -2.74 13.76 6.56
N MET A 109 -1.95 12.68 6.51
CA MET A 109 -0.48 12.83 6.49
C MET A 109 0.09 12.97 5.09
N ILE A 110 -0.33 12.12 4.15
CA ILE A 110 0.13 12.21 2.75
C ILE A 110 -0.87 12.93 1.84
N GLY A 111 -2.16 12.90 2.17
CA GLY A 111 -3.14 13.87 1.69
C GLY A 111 -3.80 13.57 0.34
N HIS A 112 -3.72 12.34 -0.18
CA HIS A 112 -4.38 11.97 -1.45
C HIS A 112 -5.71 11.25 -1.22
N LYS A 113 -6.57 11.29 -2.24
CA LYS A 113 -7.85 10.56 -2.26
C LYS A 113 -7.83 9.27 -3.08
N VAL A 114 -6.90 9.18 -4.04
CA VAL A 114 -6.70 8.00 -4.88
C VAL A 114 -5.25 7.57 -4.78
N TYR A 115 -5.05 6.27 -4.56
CA TYR A 115 -3.74 5.62 -4.49
C TYR A 115 -3.72 4.50 -5.51
N ASP A 116 -2.69 4.47 -6.35
CA ASP A 116 -2.63 3.55 -7.47
C ASP A 116 -2.18 2.16 -7.05
N ASP A 117 -1.19 2.08 -6.15
CA ASP A 117 -0.72 0.81 -5.60
C ASP A 117 -0.27 0.96 -4.14
N VAL A 118 -0.60 -0.03 -3.33
CA VAL A 118 -0.22 -0.10 -1.91
C VAL A 118 0.36 -1.47 -1.60
N TRP A 119 1.62 -1.51 -1.16
CA TRP A 119 2.30 -2.73 -0.75
C TRP A 119 2.34 -2.79 0.78
N ILE A 120 1.88 -3.90 1.35
CA ILE A 120 1.67 -4.05 2.78
C ILE A 120 2.43 -5.27 3.29
N ASP A 121 3.42 -5.03 4.14
CA ASP A 121 4.15 -6.04 4.91
C ASP A 121 4.27 -5.54 6.35
N ALA A 122 3.28 -5.82 7.20
CA ALA A 122 3.14 -5.20 8.52
C ALA A 122 3.40 -6.18 9.68
N GLU A 123 4.08 -7.30 9.40
CA GLU A 123 4.51 -8.34 10.35
C GLU A 123 3.43 -8.74 11.38
N GLY A 124 2.20 -8.96 10.91
CA GLY A 124 1.05 -9.42 11.71
C GLY A 124 0.01 -8.33 12.03
N ALA A 125 0.28 -7.05 11.75
CA ALA A 125 -0.72 -5.98 11.90
C ALA A 125 -1.74 -5.95 10.74
N GLU A 126 -1.53 -6.73 9.67
CA GLU A 126 -2.36 -6.74 8.46
C GLU A 126 -3.78 -7.22 8.74
N TYR A 127 -3.95 -8.10 9.73
CA TYR A 127 -5.28 -8.57 10.13
C TYR A 127 -6.18 -7.44 10.64
N GLU A 128 -5.60 -6.42 11.28
CA GLU A 128 -6.35 -5.23 11.70
C GLU A 128 -6.76 -4.34 10.50
N LEU A 129 -6.16 -4.56 9.32
CA LEU A 129 -6.43 -3.80 8.10
C LEU A 129 -7.55 -4.40 7.24
N PHE A 130 -7.94 -5.68 7.41
CA PHE A 130 -9.04 -6.25 6.62
C PHE A 130 -10.34 -5.41 6.64
N PRO A 131 -10.75 -4.78 7.77
CA PRO A 131 -11.92 -3.93 7.78
C PRO A 131 -11.86 -2.65 6.95
N TYR A 132 -10.69 -2.32 6.39
CA TYR A 132 -10.49 -1.14 5.55
C TYR A 132 -10.94 -1.41 4.11
N PHE A 133 -10.77 -2.64 3.61
CA PHE A 133 -10.84 -2.94 2.18
C PHE A 133 -12.20 -3.47 1.68
N TYR A 134 -13.13 -3.85 2.57
CA TYR A 134 -14.46 -4.27 2.14
C TYR A 134 -15.32 -3.06 1.73
N ARG A 135 -16.33 -3.27 0.87
CA ARG A 135 -17.25 -2.20 0.44
C ARG A 135 -18.02 -1.61 1.62
N GLY A 136 -17.99 -0.29 1.77
CA GLY A 136 -18.50 0.44 2.93
C GLY A 136 -17.57 0.37 4.14
N GLY A 137 -16.37 -0.16 3.99
CA GLY A 137 -15.34 -0.26 5.02
C GLY A 137 -14.67 1.08 5.31
N LYS A 138 -13.61 1.05 6.12
CA LYS A 138 -12.99 2.30 6.60
C LYS A 138 -12.43 3.18 5.48
N LEU A 139 -11.91 2.62 4.38
CA LEU A 139 -11.42 3.46 3.27
C LEU A 139 -12.57 4.21 2.58
N ASP A 140 -13.64 3.49 2.25
CA ASP A 140 -14.85 4.07 1.66
C ASP A 140 -15.45 5.16 2.55
N GLN A 141 -15.53 4.91 3.87
CA GLN A 141 -16.03 5.89 4.85
C GLN A 141 -15.19 7.17 4.91
N ASN A 142 -13.92 7.10 4.55
CA ASN A 142 -13.00 8.25 4.51
C ASN A 142 -12.83 8.84 3.10
N GLY A 143 -13.60 8.34 2.11
CA GLY A 143 -13.52 8.77 0.72
C GLY A 143 -12.16 8.49 0.07
N LEU A 144 -11.52 7.39 0.48
CA LEU A 144 -10.22 6.95 -0.04
C LEU A 144 -10.43 5.81 -1.04
N THR A 145 -9.76 5.88 -2.18
CA THR A 145 -9.78 4.84 -3.22
C THR A 145 -8.39 4.23 -3.36
N LEU A 146 -8.31 2.91 -3.31
CA LEU A 146 -7.12 2.15 -3.68
C LEU A 146 -7.42 1.41 -4.99
N CYS A 147 -6.61 1.64 -6.02
CA CYS A 147 -6.77 0.97 -7.32
C CYS A 147 -6.27 -0.48 -7.26
N GLN A 148 -5.09 -0.69 -6.66
CA GLN A 148 -4.49 -1.99 -6.40
C GLN A 148 -3.84 -2.00 -5.01
N PHE A 149 -3.76 -3.18 -4.40
CA PHE A 149 -2.88 -3.42 -3.28
C PHE A 149 -2.34 -4.85 -3.29
N ASN A 150 -1.16 -5.03 -2.71
CA ASN A 150 -0.54 -6.31 -2.42
C ASN A 150 -0.28 -6.39 -0.93
N MET A 151 -0.49 -7.57 -0.34
CA MET A 151 -0.35 -7.77 1.10
C MET A 151 0.35 -9.09 1.37
N GLU A 152 1.44 -9.02 2.13
CA GLU A 152 2.03 -10.18 2.80
C GLU A 152 1.28 -10.41 4.11
N VAL A 153 0.71 -11.61 4.28
CA VAL A 153 -0.01 -11.96 5.50
C VAL A 153 0.88 -12.86 6.34
N ASN A 154 1.50 -12.30 7.37
CA ASN A 154 2.40 -13.04 8.24
C ASN A 154 1.64 -13.81 9.33
N THR A 155 1.93 -15.10 9.51
CA THR A 155 1.19 -15.98 10.43
C THR A 155 1.69 -15.95 11.88
N ARG A 156 2.77 -15.20 12.19
CA ARG A 156 3.41 -15.23 13.52
C ARG A 156 2.52 -14.78 14.67
N SER A 157 1.46 -14.00 14.41
CA SER A 157 0.55 -13.48 15.45
C SER A 157 -0.83 -14.14 15.51
N PHE A 158 -1.31 -14.82 14.46
CA PHE A 158 -2.74 -15.18 14.35
C PHE A 158 -3.07 -16.68 14.46
N MET A 159 -2.10 -17.58 14.23
CA MET A 159 -2.37 -19.03 14.21
C MET A 159 -2.39 -19.73 15.58
N LYS A 160 -2.69 -19.01 16.67
CA LYS A 160 -3.07 -19.66 17.96
C LYS A 160 -4.58 -19.74 18.19
N SER A 161 -5.43 -19.04 17.42
CA SER A 161 -6.88 -19.08 17.63
C SER A 161 -7.72 -19.42 16.38
N CYS A 162 -7.17 -19.39 15.17
CA CYS A 162 -7.94 -19.64 13.94
C CYS A 162 -7.92 -21.12 13.49
N ALA A 163 -7.97 -22.07 14.43
CA ALA A 163 -8.13 -23.50 14.13
C ALA A 163 -9.60 -23.92 13.94
N GLN A 164 -10.48 -23.01 13.53
CA GLN A 164 -11.85 -23.34 13.16
C GLN A 164 -12.30 -22.52 11.96
N CYS A 165 -11.95 -23.03 10.78
CA CYS A 165 -12.72 -22.74 9.58
C CYS A 165 -14.08 -23.40 9.76
N VAL A 166 -15.14 -22.62 9.91
CA VAL A 166 -16.52 -23.10 9.69
C VAL A 166 -16.90 -22.80 8.25
N SER A 167 -17.40 -23.83 7.58
CA SER A 167 -17.96 -23.84 6.22
C SER A 167 -19.27 -23.06 6.13
#